data_AF-A0A2V8CGL5-F1
#
_entry.id   AF-A0A2V8CGL5-F1
#
_cell.length_a   1.000
_cell.length_b   1.000
_cell.length_c   1.000
_cell.angle_alpha   90.00
_cell.angle_beta   90.00
_cell.angle_gamma   90.00
#
_symmetry.space_group_name_H-M   'P 1'
#
loop_
_entity.id
_entity.type
_entity.pdbx_description
1 polymer ?
#
loop_
_entity_poly.entity_id
_entity_poly.type
_entity_poly.pdbx_seq_one_letter_code
_entity_poly.pdbx_strand_id
1 'polypeptide(L)'
;MTSGVVALMLQAHNQSGLHSKKPLTANLAKGILQFSAIPIAGFDYLTQGAGEINAAGAIVIAGAIDTDVREGKWWLAKGVTPSSTIGVQTYFWGQNIVWNNTVVTGDVLYVNNILWGTNILWGTAEDPNILWGTSATIRASNIVWSSNAVWGTNVVWSDRLIGQMTEDGNILWGTADAQNIVWSTLSEANVVWGTRVKGNNILWGTVTGGNILWGTSTEDQNILWGTSFAEDANVVWGTGASSTSGSVF
;
A
#
# COMPACT_ATOMS: atom_id res chain seq x y z
N MET A 1 -4.06 4.74 30.86
CA MET A 1 -3.62 6.14 30.71
C MET A 1 -3.67 6.58 29.24
N THR A 2 -2.94 5.95 28.33
CA THR A 2 -2.85 6.36 26.91
C THR A 2 -4.18 6.39 26.16
N SER A 3 -5.06 5.41 26.36
CA SER A 3 -6.38 5.39 25.72
C SER A 3 -7.26 6.61 26.08
N GLY A 4 -7.17 7.08 27.33
CA GLY A 4 -7.86 8.30 27.77
C GLY A 4 -7.32 9.56 27.10
N VAL A 5 -6.00 9.64 26.89
CA VAL A 5 -5.37 10.75 26.14
C VAL A 5 -5.85 10.76 24.69
N VAL A 6 -5.89 9.60 24.03
CA VAL A 6 -6.41 9.49 22.66
C VAL A 6 -7.89 9.88 22.59
N ALA A 7 -8.71 9.50 23.57
CA ALA A 7 -10.10 9.94 23.62
C ALA A 7 -10.21 11.47 23.72
N LEU A 8 -9.38 12.11 24.55
CA LEU A 8 -9.31 13.57 24.64
C LEU A 8 -8.79 14.23 23.36
N MET A 9 -7.85 13.59 22.65
CA MET A 9 -7.40 14.08 21.33
C MET A 9 -8.54 14.08 20.31
N LEU A 10 -9.30 12.99 20.23
CA LEU A 10 -10.46 12.88 19.34
C LEU A 10 -11.52 13.93 19.70
N GLN A 11 -11.80 14.09 20.99
CA GLN A 11 -12.71 15.12 21.47
C GLN A 11 -12.22 16.52 21.10
N ALA A 12 -10.95 16.84 21.33
CA ALA A 12 -10.36 18.14 21.06
C ALA A 12 -10.36 18.48 19.57
N HIS A 13 -10.04 17.51 18.71
CA HIS A 13 -10.16 17.65 17.27
C HIS A 13 -11.59 18.04 16.88
N ASN A 14 -12.58 17.23 17.29
CA ASN A 14 -13.98 17.50 16.96
C ASN A 14 -14.49 18.85 17.51
N GLN A 15 -14.13 19.20 18.75
CA GLN A 15 -14.62 20.42 19.41
C GLN A 15 -13.91 21.70 18.95
N SER A 16 -12.75 21.61 18.30
CA SER A 16 -11.92 22.76 17.91
C SER A 16 -12.34 23.45 16.61
N GLY A 17 -13.57 23.22 16.16
CA GLY A 17 -14.08 23.68 14.85
C GLY A 17 -13.78 22.71 13.70
N LEU A 18 -13.32 21.49 14.01
CA LEU A 18 -12.91 20.48 13.03
C LEU A 18 -13.84 19.24 13.01
N HIS A 19 -15.01 19.30 13.67
CA HIS A 19 -15.98 18.18 13.71
C HIS A 19 -16.47 17.70 12.34
N SER A 20 -16.42 18.55 11.31
CA SER A 20 -16.83 18.21 9.95
C SER A 20 -15.68 17.68 9.09
N LYS A 21 -14.46 17.63 9.63
CA LYS A 21 -13.25 17.20 8.94
C LYS A 21 -13.07 15.69 9.02
N LYS A 22 -12.15 15.16 8.21
CA LYS A 22 -11.78 13.74 8.30
C LYS A 22 -11.31 13.38 9.72
N PRO A 23 -11.74 12.24 10.29
CA PRO A 23 -11.28 11.81 11.61
C PRO A 23 -9.75 11.67 11.68
N LEU A 24 -9.18 11.86 12.87
CA LEU A 24 -7.79 11.51 13.12
C LEU A 24 -7.58 10.01 12.86
N THR A 25 -6.62 9.69 12.00
CA THR A 25 -6.23 8.29 11.76
C THR A 25 -5.43 7.76 12.94
N ALA A 26 -5.33 6.43 13.06
CA ALA A 26 -4.50 5.80 14.10
C ALA A 26 -3.02 6.21 13.96
N ASN A 27 -2.52 6.32 12.72
CA ASN A 27 -1.16 6.78 12.43
C ASN A 27 -0.97 8.22 12.88
N LEU A 28 -1.89 9.12 12.52
CA LEU A 28 -1.82 10.50 12.97
C LEU A 28 -1.85 10.62 14.50
N ALA A 29 -2.75 9.89 15.16
CA ALA A 29 -2.80 9.87 16.62
C ALA A 29 -1.48 9.40 17.25
N LYS A 30 -0.86 8.35 16.69
CA LYS A 30 0.44 7.85 17.13
C LYS A 30 1.56 8.87 16.87
N GLY A 31 1.55 9.56 15.73
CA GLY A 31 2.49 10.63 15.40
C GLY A 31 2.38 11.80 16.38
N ILE A 32 1.16 12.24 16.69
CA ILE A 32 0.89 13.30 17.67
C ILE A 32 1.43 12.92 19.06
N LEU A 33 1.17 11.70 19.52
CA LEU A 33 1.65 11.22 20.82
C LEU A 33 3.17 11.21 20.90
N GLN A 34 3.86 10.74 19.85
CA GLN A 34 5.33 10.70 19.85
C GLN A 34 5.93 12.11 19.75
N PHE A 35 5.41 12.94 18.86
CA PHE A 35 5.93 14.28 18.64
C PHE A 35 5.78 15.17 19.87
N SER A 36 4.67 15.04 20.59
CA SER A 36 4.40 15.83 21.81
C SER A 36 5.04 15.26 23.07
N ALA A 37 5.59 14.05 23.04
CA ALA A 37 6.17 13.39 24.20
C ALA A 37 7.29 14.23 24.83
N ILE A 38 7.48 14.11 26.15
CA ILE A 38 8.55 14.79 26.87
C ILE A 38 9.75 13.82 26.95
N PRO A 39 10.94 14.17 26.45
CA PRO A 39 12.10 13.30 26.54
C PRO A 39 12.53 13.11 28.00
N ILE A 40 12.82 11.87 28.38
CA ILE A 40 13.37 11.52 29.68
C ILE A 40 14.90 11.61 29.59
N ALA A 41 15.49 12.47 30.41
CA ALA A 41 16.93 12.69 30.41
C ALA A 41 17.69 11.41 30.76
N GLY A 42 18.74 11.10 30.00
CA GLY A 42 19.64 9.96 30.25
C GLY A 42 19.18 8.61 29.69
N PHE A 43 18.06 8.55 28.97
CA PHE A 43 17.58 7.34 28.31
C PHE A 43 17.73 7.42 26.79
N ASP A 44 17.96 6.29 26.13
CA ASP A 44 18.03 6.18 24.68
C ASP A 44 16.66 5.84 24.07
N TYR A 45 16.51 5.99 22.75
CA TYR A 45 15.25 5.75 22.03
C TYR A 45 14.73 4.30 22.14
N LEU A 46 15.59 3.29 22.36
CA LEU A 46 15.14 1.91 22.54
C LEU A 46 14.51 1.71 23.92
N THR A 47 14.94 2.50 24.91
CA THR A 47 14.40 2.42 26.26
C THR A 47 13.18 3.30 26.45
N GLN A 48 13.22 4.56 25.99
CA GLN A 48 12.13 5.53 26.22
C GLN A 48 11.15 5.69 25.05
N GLY A 49 11.45 5.11 23.88
CA GLY A 49 10.73 5.43 22.66
C GLY A 49 10.87 6.92 22.34
N ALA A 50 9.75 7.61 22.14
CA ALA A 50 9.76 9.06 21.91
C ALA A 50 9.80 9.90 23.21
N GLY A 51 9.72 9.25 24.39
CA GLY A 51 9.63 9.91 25.69
C GLY A 51 8.35 9.60 26.44
N GLU A 52 8.10 10.31 27.54
CA GLU A 52 6.90 10.14 28.35
C GLU A 52 5.68 10.81 27.70
N ILE A 53 4.50 10.23 27.95
CA ILE A 53 3.24 10.71 27.38
C ILE A 53 2.89 12.11 27.90
N ASN A 54 2.65 13.04 26.97
CA ASN A 54 2.28 14.41 27.28
C ASN A 54 0.85 14.70 26.78
N ALA A 55 -0.13 14.51 27.65
CA ALA A 55 -1.53 14.69 27.29
C ALA A 55 -1.86 16.12 26.82
N ALA A 56 -1.30 17.13 27.49
CA ALA A 56 -1.53 18.53 27.14
C ALA A 56 -1.04 18.85 25.73
N GLY A 57 0.19 18.42 25.39
CA GLY A 57 0.75 18.63 24.06
C GLY A 57 -0.05 17.90 22.98
N ALA A 58 -0.42 16.63 23.23
CA ALA A 58 -1.19 15.83 22.29
C ALA A 58 -2.58 16.44 21.98
N ILE A 59 -3.28 16.95 23.00
CA ILE A 59 -4.58 17.60 22.87
C ILE A 59 -4.47 18.91 22.06
N VAL A 60 -3.46 19.72 22.36
CA VAL A 60 -3.21 21.00 21.64
C VAL A 60 -2.96 20.75 20.15
N ILE A 61 -2.12 19.76 19.81
CA ILE A 61 -1.87 19.42 18.40
C ILE A 61 -3.14 18.89 17.73
N ALA A 62 -3.86 17.96 18.37
CA ALA A 62 -5.07 17.36 17.80
C ALA A 62 -6.15 18.41 17.46
N GLY A 63 -6.30 19.44 18.30
CA GLY A 63 -7.22 20.56 18.07
C GLY A 63 -6.72 21.62 17.07
N ALA A 64 -5.49 21.47 16.57
CA ALA A 64 -4.87 22.41 15.63
C ALA A 64 -4.76 21.87 14.20
N ILE A 65 -4.83 20.55 13.97
CA ILE A 65 -4.66 19.94 12.64
C ILE A 65 -5.97 19.92 11.85
N ASP A 66 -6.03 20.61 10.71
CA ASP A 66 -7.13 20.47 9.73
C ASP A 66 -6.84 19.31 8.77
N THR A 67 -7.51 18.18 8.97
CA THR A 67 -7.32 16.92 8.25
C THR A 67 -7.88 16.92 6.81
N ASP A 68 -8.58 17.97 6.39
CA ASP A 68 -9.01 18.14 5.00
C ASP A 68 -7.97 18.85 4.13
N VAL A 69 -6.93 19.42 4.74
CA VAL A 69 -5.85 20.07 4.00
C VAL A 69 -5.18 19.06 3.07
N ARG A 70 -4.90 19.47 1.83
CA ARG A 70 -4.29 18.60 0.82
C ARG A 70 -2.91 18.10 1.26
N GLU A 71 -2.58 16.88 0.87
CA GLU A 71 -1.25 16.28 1.07
C GLU A 71 -0.13 17.22 0.58
N GLY A 72 0.99 17.21 1.32
CA GLY A 72 2.16 18.06 1.08
C GLY A 72 1.98 19.53 1.49
N LYS A 73 0.87 19.90 2.13
CA LYS A 73 0.63 21.26 2.63
C LYS A 73 0.67 21.34 4.15
N TRP A 74 1.05 22.52 4.64
CA TRP A 74 0.96 22.87 6.04
C TRP A 74 -0.51 22.83 6.49
N TRP A 75 -0.80 22.08 7.55
CA TRP A 75 -2.18 21.79 7.97
C TRP A 75 -2.54 22.25 9.38
N LEU A 76 -1.63 22.94 10.07
CA LEU A 76 -1.98 23.55 11.35
C LEU A 76 -2.86 24.78 11.09
N ALA A 77 -4.12 24.69 11.49
CA ALA A 77 -5.08 25.79 11.47
C ALA A 77 -4.81 26.85 12.56
N LYS A 78 -4.00 26.50 13.56
CA LYS A 78 -3.65 27.36 14.71
C LYS A 78 -2.18 27.15 15.05
N GLY A 79 -1.51 28.19 15.55
CA GLY A 79 -0.13 28.08 16.01
C GLY A 79 0.00 27.12 17.20
N VAL A 80 1.05 26.29 17.19
CA VAL A 80 1.36 25.33 18.25
C VAL A 80 2.75 25.66 18.80
N THR A 81 2.86 25.79 20.12
CA THR A 81 4.16 25.95 20.80
C THR A 81 4.61 24.58 21.30
N PRO A 82 5.81 24.08 20.93
CA PRO A 82 6.25 22.73 21.26
C PRO A 82 6.80 22.60 22.70
N SER A 83 5.99 23.04 23.66
CA SER A 83 6.28 22.93 25.09
C SER A 83 5.00 22.79 25.90
N SER A 84 5.07 22.07 27.02
CA SER A 84 3.98 21.95 27.99
C SER A 84 4.44 22.47 29.35
N THR A 85 3.57 23.17 30.06
CA THR A 85 3.82 23.54 31.47
C THR A 85 3.08 22.57 32.38
N ILE A 86 3.82 21.82 33.19
CA ILE A 86 3.29 20.86 34.17
C ILE A 86 3.67 21.39 35.56
N GLY A 87 2.66 21.83 36.31
CA GLY A 87 2.88 22.59 37.54
C GLY A 87 3.55 23.93 37.24
N VAL A 88 4.74 24.15 37.79
CA VAL A 88 5.53 25.38 37.60
C VAL A 88 6.68 25.22 36.59
N GLN A 89 6.89 24.01 36.06
CA GLN A 89 7.99 23.72 35.14
C GLN A 89 7.49 23.63 33.71
N THR A 90 8.26 24.18 32.78
CA THR A 90 8.03 24.05 31.34
C THR A 90 8.95 22.98 30.77
N TYR A 91 8.37 22.05 30.03
CA TYR A 91 9.04 20.95 29.37
C TYR A 91 8.90 21.10 27.86
N PHE A 92 10.02 21.02 27.15
CA PHE A 92 10.01 20.98 25.68
C PHE A 92 9.61 19.59 25.18
N TRP A 93 8.87 19.56 24.08
CA TRP A 93 8.53 18.30 23.43
C TRP A 93 9.72 17.74 22.67
N GLY A 94 9.77 16.41 22.51
CA GLY A 94 10.81 15.74 21.75
C GLY A 94 10.80 16.08 20.26
N GLN A 95 9.62 16.38 19.70
CA GLN A 95 9.44 16.73 18.27
C GLN A 95 10.02 15.66 17.34
N ASN A 96 9.98 14.40 17.80
CA ASN A 96 10.54 13.26 17.11
C ASN A 96 9.50 12.15 16.96
N ILE A 97 9.60 11.42 15.86
CA ILE A 97 8.73 10.28 15.54
C ILE A 97 9.64 9.09 15.27
N VAL A 98 9.55 8.08 16.12
CA VAL A 98 10.21 6.79 15.89
C VAL A 98 9.43 6.05 14.81
N TRP A 99 10.06 5.91 13.65
CA TRP A 99 9.51 5.30 12.46
C TRP A 99 10.48 4.23 11.95
N ASN A 100 10.03 2.97 11.97
CA ASN A 100 10.90 1.82 11.71
C ASN A 100 12.13 1.83 12.62
N ASN A 101 13.32 1.78 12.02
CA ASN A 101 14.62 1.85 12.67
C ASN A 101 15.22 3.26 12.60
N THR A 102 14.39 4.29 12.37
CA THR A 102 14.82 5.68 12.21
C THR A 102 14.02 6.61 13.13
N VAL A 103 14.62 7.75 13.43
CA VAL A 103 13.96 8.84 14.15
C VAL A 103 13.79 10.01 13.19
N VAL A 104 12.54 10.34 12.91
CA VAL A 104 12.17 11.47 12.05
C VAL A 104 11.96 12.70 12.93
N THR A 105 12.56 13.83 12.57
CA THR A 105 12.50 15.09 13.32
C THR A 105 12.07 16.25 12.41
N GLY A 106 11.86 17.43 12.98
CA GLY A 106 11.47 18.63 12.24
C GLY A 106 9.97 18.71 12.00
N ASP A 107 9.56 19.38 10.91
CA ASP A 107 8.16 19.75 10.67
C ASP A 107 7.28 18.62 10.11
N VAL A 108 7.71 17.36 10.23
CA VAL A 108 7.02 16.20 9.63
C VAL A 108 5.55 16.09 10.07
N LEU A 109 5.23 16.48 11.32
CA LEU A 109 3.87 16.47 11.84
C LEU A 109 3.08 17.72 11.46
N TYR A 110 3.72 18.79 11.01
CA TYR A 110 3.06 20.05 10.66
C TYR A 110 2.64 20.13 9.19
N VAL A 111 3.06 19.16 8.38
CA VAL A 111 2.66 18.97 6.99
C VAL A 111 1.79 17.72 6.89
N ASN A 112 0.71 17.78 6.10
CA ASN A 112 -0.09 16.60 5.79
C ASN A 112 0.73 15.62 4.91
N ASN A 113 1.41 14.66 5.53
CA ASN A 113 2.23 13.67 4.86
C ASN A 113 1.44 12.37 4.65
N ILE A 114 1.74 11.63 3.57
CA ILE A 114 1.15 10.33 3.27
C ILE A 114 1.26 9.35 4.45
N LEU A 115 2.31 9.47 5.27
CA LEU A 115 2.55 8.68 6.48
C LEU A 115 1.37 8.63 7.45
N TRP A 116 0.48 9.63 7.41
CA TRP A 116 -0.70 9.72 8.27
C TRP A 116 -1.94 9.02 7.70
N GLY A 117 -1.89 8.48 6.49
CA GLY A 117 -3.02 7.79 5.86
C GLY A 117 -3.43 6.50 6.58
N THR A 118 -4.71 6.12 6.44
CA THR A 118 -5.26 4.87 7.01
C THR A 118 -4.70 3.61 6.38
N ASN A 119 -4.21 3.72 5.15
CA ASN A 119 -3.71 2.58 4.39
C ASN A 119 -2.20 2.39 4.56
N ILE A 120 -1.53 3.22 5.37
CA ILE A 120 -0.09 3.11 5.60
C ILE A 120 0.18 2.21 6.80
N LEU A 121 1.02 1.20 6.61
CA LEU A 121 1.58 0.44 7.71
C LEU A 121 2.68 1.26 8.41
N TRP A 122 2.46 1.54 9.71
CA TRP A 122 3.43 2.28 10.53
C TRP A 122 4.82 1.65 10.48
N GLY A 123 5.85 2.45 10.19
CA GLY A 123 7.24 1.99 10.19
C GLY A 123 7.69 1.29 8.91
N THR A 124 7.05 1.56 7.77
CA THR A 124 7.57 1.18 6.45
C THR A 124 8.34 2.37 5.86
N ALA A 125 9.64 2.22 5.59
CA ALA A 125 10.54 3.35 5.35
C ALA A 125 10.91 3.58 3.87
N GLU A 126 10.82 2.56 3.01
CA GLU A 126 11.39 2.61 1.66
C GLU A 126 10.36 2.38 0.56
N ASP A 127 9.32 1.60 0.85
CA ASP A 127 8.10 1.52 0.04
C ASP A 127 6.93 1.50 1.02
N PRO A 128 6.03 2.51 1.03
CA PRO A 128 4.85 2.44 1.87
C PRO A 128 4.06 1.20 1.46
N ASN A 129 4.09 0.16 2.29
CA ASN A 129 3.21 -0.98 2.09
C ASN A 129 1.80 -0.47 2.37
N ILE A 130 1.11 -0.09 1.29
CA ILE A 130 -0.29 0.28 1.34
C ILE A 130 -1.07 -1.01 1.60
N LEU A 131 -1.48 -1.23 2.84
CA LEU A 131 -2.35 -2.36 3.17
C LEU A 131 -3.75 -2.06 2.65
N TRP A 132 -4.17 -2.72 1.57
CA TRP A 132 -5.58 -2.80 1.19
C TRP A 132 -6.19 -4.03 1.87
N GLY A 133 -6.99 -3.81 2.91
CA GLY A 133 -7.87 -4.81 3.51
C GLY A 133 -8.72 -4.13 4.58
N THR A 134 -10.04 -4.17 4.59
CA THR A 134 -10.99 -5.23 4.24
C THR A 134 -12.21 -4.65 3.49
N SER A 135 -12.71 -5.36 2.48
CA SER A 135 -13.88 -5.01 1.66
C SER A 135 -13.88 -3.60 1.07
N ALA A 136 -12.94 -3.32 0.15
CA ALA A 136 -13.22 -2.31 -0.86
C ALA A 136 -14.25 -2.91 -1.82
N THR A 137 -15.51 -2.45 -1.77
CA THR A 137 -16.39 -2.59 -2.93
C THR A 137 -15.77 -1.74 -4.04
N ILE A 138 -14.89 -2.34 -4.82
CA ILE A 138 -14.21 -1.68 -5.94
C ILE A 138 -15.24 -1.50 -7.05
N ARG A 139 -16.05 -0.44 -6.97
CA ARG A 139 -16.89 -0.01 -8.08
C ARG A 139 -15.99 0.66 -9.11
N ALA A 140 -15.53 -0.15 -10.05
CA ALA A 140 -14.94 0.18 -11.34
C ALA A 140 -13.72 1.14 -11.34
N SER A 141 -12.73 0.79 -12.17
CA SER A 141 -11.70 1.70 -12.71
C SER A 141 -10.37 1.94 -11.96
N ASN A 142 -10.05 1.25 -10.86
CA ASN A 142 -8.73 1.43 -10.23
C ASN A 142 -7.67 0.41 -10.71
N ILE A 143 -6.63 0.93 -11.37
CA ILE A 143 -5.41 0.19 -11.75
C ILE A 143 -4.45 0.14 -10.54
N VAL A 144 -3.96 -1.05 -10.20
CA VAL A 144 -2.93 -1.22 -9.16
C VAL A 144 -1.56 -0.94 -9.77
N TRP A 145 -0.85 0.06 -9.26
CA TRP A 145 0.57 0.30 -9.53
C TRP A 145 1.34 0.26 -8.21
N SER A 146 2.50 -0.40 -8.23
CA SER A 146 3.56 -0.27 -7.23
C SER A 146 4.90 -0.35 -7.96
N SER A 147 5.90 0.42 -7.52
CA SER A 147 7.28 0.39 -8.02
C SER A 147 7.97 -0.95 -7.75
N ASN A 148 7.43 -1.73 -6.82
CA ASN A 148 7.77 -3.13 -6.60
C ASN A 148 6.47 -3.94 -6.69
N ALA A 149 6.34 -4.75 -7.74
CA ALA A 149 5.41 -5.87 -7.71
C ALA A 149 5.68 -6.68 -6.44
N VAL A 150 4.62 -7.17 -5.78
CA VAL A 150 4.71 -7.94 -4.53
C VAL A 150 5.57 -9.19 -4.75
N TRP A 151 6.88 -9.08 -4.57
CA TRP A 151 7.81 -10.20 -4.51
C TRP A 151 8.01 -10.60 -3.05
N GLY A 152 6.96 -11.20 -2.50
CA GLY A 152 7.13 -12.17 -1.42
C GLY A 152 6.99 -13.57 -2.02
N THR A 153 7.65 -14.56 -1.45
CA THR A 153 7.48 -16.01 -1.73
C THR A 153 6.08 -16.56 -1.43
N ASN A 154 5.04 -15.73 -1.46
CA ASN A 154 3.67 -16.08 -1.11
C ASN A 154 2.74 -15.86 -2.30
N VAL A 155 2.00 -16.92 -2.59
CA VAL A 155 0.98 -17.01 -3.62
C VAL A 155 -0.02 -15.85 -3.52
N VAL A 156 -0.30 -15.19 -4.63
CA VAL A 156 -1.42 -14.25 -4.75
C VAL A 156 -2.71 -15.07 -4.80
N TRP A 157 -3.46 -15.09 -3.69
CA TRP A 157 -4.82 -15.61 -3.67
C TRP A 157 -5.78 -14.42 -3.70
N SER A 158 -6.50 -14.27 -4.81
CA SER A 158 -7.72 -13.49 -4.87
C SER A 158 -8.72 -14.24 -5.72
N ASP A 159 -10.00 -14.12 -5.37
CA ASP A 159 -11.15 -14.48 -6.20
C ASP A 159 -11.27 -13.59 -7.45
N ARG A 160 -10.52 -12.47 -7.50
CA ARG A 160 -10.40 -11.55 -8.64
C ARG A 160 -8.93 -11.32 -9.00
N LEU A 161 -8.50 -11.84 -10.15
CA LEU A 161 -7.19 -11.56 -10.72
C LEU A 161 -7.05 -10.06 -11.08
N ILE A 162 -5.83 -9.53 -11.02
CA ILE A 162 -5.48 -8.21 -11.58
C ILE A 162 -5.99 -8.17 -13.03
N GLY A 163 -6.91 -7.24 -13.31
CA GLY A 163 -7.49 -7.06 -14.66
C GLY A 163 -8.87 -7.66 -14.91
N GLN A 164 -9.57 -8.21 -13.91
CA GLN A 164 -10.92 -8.74 -14.15
C GLN A 164 -11.99 -7.63 -14.27
N MET A 165 -12.44 -7.35 -15.49
CA MET A 165 -13.79 -6.81 -15.75
C MET A 165 -14.68 -8.01 -16.09
N THR A 166 -15.79 -8.16 -15.38
CA THR A 166 -16.65 -9.35 -15.48
C THR A 166 -17.61 -9.34 -16.67
N GLU A 167 -17.50 -8.36 -17.56
CA GLU A 167 -18.47 -8.15 -18.66
C GLU A 167 -17.82 -7.68 -19.97
N ASP A 168 -16.50 -7.50 -20.02
CA ASP A 168 -15.76 -7.16 -21.24
C ASP A 168 -14.41 -7.88 -21.17
N GLY A 169 -13.99 -8.49 -22.29
CA GLY A 169 -12.81 -9.33 -22.41
C GLY A 169 -11.55 -8.83 -21.67
N ASN A 170 -10.75 -9.77 -21.14
CA ASN A 170 -9.63 -9.44 -20.26
C ASN A 170 -8.27 -9.60 -20.95
N ILE A 171 -7.29 -8.77 -20.53
CA ILE A 171 -5.89 -8.86 -20.97
C ILE A 171 -5.01 -9.15 -19.74
N LEU A 172 -4.31 -10.27 -19.77
CA LEU A 172 -3.33 -10.67 -18.74
C LEU A 172 -1.92 -10.62 -19.31
N TRP A 173 -1.00 -9.90 -18.65
CA TRP A 173 0.38 -9.74 -19.06
C TRP A 173 1.35 -9.96 -17.89
N GLY A 174 2.51 -10.57 -18.19
CA GLY A 174 3.60 -10.76 -17.24
C GLY A 174 4.96 -10.75 -17.93
N THR A 175 5.97 -10.19 -17.26
CA THR A 175 7.37 -10.19 -17.69
C THR A 175 8.24 -10.40 -16.46
N ALA A 176 9.11 -11.40 -16.47
CA ALA A 176 10.11 -11.58 -15.41
C ALA A 176 11.41 -12.20 -15.92
N ASP A 177 12.48 -12.00 -15.16
CA ASP A 177 13.82 -12.54 -15.39
C ASP A 177 14.01 -13.98 -14.86
N ALA A 178 12.92 -14.61 -14.39
CA ALA A 178 12.87 -15.96 -13.83
C ALA A 178 11.65 -16.76 -14.34
N GLN A 179 11.45 -17.99 -13.83
CA GLN A 179 10.31 -18.85 -14.21
C GLN A 179 8.97 -18.15 -13.96
N ASN A 180 8.10 -18.12 -14.97
CA ASN A 180 6.78 -17.51 -14.88
C ASN A 180 5.66 -18.53 -15.14
N ILE A 181 4.61 -18.44 -14.33
CA ILE A 181 3.34 -19.12 -14.57
C ILE A 181 2.27 -18.04 -14.69
N VAL A 182 1.65 -17.95 -15.86
CA VAL A 182 0.52 -17.07 -16.11
C VAL A 182 -0.73 -17.95 -16.24
N TRP A 183 -1.67 -17.78 -15.31
CA TRP A 183 -2.85 -18.62 -15.17
C TRP A 183 -4.11 -17.77 -15.10
N SER A 184 -5.14 -18.13 -15.88
CA SER A 184 -6.43 -17.46 -15.82
C SER A 184 -7.61 -18.39 -16.13
N THR A 185 -8.72 -18.20 -15.42
CA THR A 185 -10.05 -18.75 -15.76
C THR A 185 -10.99 -17.57 -15.96
N LEU A 186 -11.38 -17.29 -17.20
CA LEU A 186 -12.09 -16.06 -17.56
C LEU A 186 -13.28 -16.38 -18.48
N SER A 187 -14.36 -15.63 -18.35
CA SER A 187 -15.47 -15.63 -19.31
C SER A 187 -15.14 -14.73 -20.51
N GLU A 188 -15.76 -14.98 -21.65
CA GLU A 188 -15.68 -14.19 -22.90
C GLU A 188 -14.30 -14.19 -23.61
N ALA A 189 -14.05 -13.24 -24.52
CA ALA A 189 -12.81 -13.18 -25.29
C ALA A 189 -11.63 -12.74 -24.41
N ASN A 190 -10.52 -13.48 -24.42
CA ASN A 190 -9.38 -13.18 -23.54
C ASN A 190 -8.05 -13.24 -24.30
N VAL A 191 -7.12 -12.39 -23.87
CA VAL A 191 -5.73 -12.37 -24.37
C VAL A 191 -4.78 -12.65 -23.21
N VAL A 192 -4.02 -13.74 -23.32
CA VAL A 192 -2.99 -14.11 -22.34
C VAL A 192 -1.62 -13.97 -22.99
N TRP A 193 -0.78 -13.12 -22.42
CA TRP A 193 0.50 -12.73 -22.99
C TRP A 193 1.66 -12.85 -21.99
N GLY A 194 2.79 -13.38 -22.45
CA GLY A 194 4.02 -13.44 -21.66
C GLY A 194 5.27 -13.33 -22.53
N THR A 195 6.23 -12.54 -22.07
CA THR A 195 7.59 -12.48 -22.63
C THR A 195 8.61 -12.83 -21.56
N ARG A 196 9.68 -13.50 -21.98
CA ARG A 196 10.75 -13.92 -21.08
C ARG A 196 12.10 -13.79 -21.75
N VAL A 197 13.05 -13.29 -20.95
CA VAL A 197 14.46 -13.21 -21.30
C VAL A 197 15.23 -14.42 -20.73
N LYS A 198 14.94 -14.90 -19.47
CA LYS A 198 15.53 -16.10 -18.80
C LYS A 198 14.52 -16.94 -17.92
N GLY A 199 14.60 -18.28 -17.86
CA GLY A 199 13.65 -19.26 -17.24
C GLY A 199 12.44 -19.83 -18.05
N ASN A 200 12.01 -21.08 -17.84
CA ASN A 200 10.81 -21.68 -18.51
C ASN A 200 9.50 -20.89 -18.25
N ASN A 201 8.60 -20.85 -19.24
CA ASN A 201 7.24 -20.28 -19.08
C ASN A 201 6.15 -21.34 -19.25
N ILE A 202 5.11 -21.24 -18.41
CA ILE A 202 3.84 -21.92 -18.60
C ILE A 202 2.74 -20.87 -18.72
N LEU A 203 2.08 -20.84 -19.88
CA LEU A 203 0.87 -20.06 -20.11
C LEU A 203 -0.32 -21.01 -20.24
N TRP A 204 -1.31 -20.83 -19.37
CA TRP A 204 -2.52 -21.66 -19.32
C TRP A 204 -3.77 -20.81 -19.15
N GLY A 205 -4.82 -21.15 -19.90
CA GLY A 205 -6.14 -20.55 -19.73
C GLY A 205 -7.27 -21.52 -20.04
N THR A 206 -8.35 -21.42 -19.27
CA THR A 206 -9.66 -22.00 -19.61
C THR A 206 -10.65 -20.89 -19.86
N VAL A 207 -11.27 -20.84 -21.04
CA VAL A 207 -12.11 -19.72 -21.47
C VAL A 207 -13.34 -20.18 -22.27
N THR A 208 -14.45 -19.44 -22.15
CA THR A 208 -15.64 -19.53 -23.01
C THR A 208 -15.63 -18.33 -23.97
N GLY A 209 -15.41 -18.51 -25.28
CA GLY A 209 -15.17 -17.41 -26.22
C GLY A 209 -13.93 -17.62 -27.11
N GLY A 210 -13.67 -16.68 -28.01
CA GLY A 210 -12.46 -16.65 -28.86
C GLY A 210 -11.21 -16.19 -28.11
N ASN A 211 -10.09 -16.88 -28.32
CA ASN A 211 -8.87 -16.71 -27.51
C ASN A 211 -7.62 -16.46 -28.35
N ILE A 212 -6.73 -15.62 -27.83
CA ILE A 212 -5.36 -15.48 -28.33
C ILE A 212 -4.39 -15.77 -27.20
N LEU A 213 -3.64 -16.86 -27.34
CA LEU A 213 -2.51 -17.22 -26.47
C LEU A 213 -1.21 -17.00 -27.24
N TRP A 214 -0.33 -16.16 -26.67
CA TRP A 214 0.95 -15.83 -27.28
C TRP A 214 2.09 -15.87 -26.27
N GLY A 215 3.18 -16.53 -26.65
CA GLY A 215 4.40 -16.58 -25.84
C GLY A 215 5.66 -16.65 -26.69
N THR A 216 6.70 -15.95 -26.25
CA THR A 216 8.05 -16.02 -26.84
C THR A 216 9.07 -16.38 -25.77
N SER A 217 10.02 -17.25 -26.13
CA SER A 217 11.20 -17.56 -25.30
C SER A 217 12.43 -17.53 -26.18
N THR A 218 13.45 -16.85 -25.69
CA THR A 218 14.73 -16.71 -26.36
C THR A 218 15.73 -17.81 -25.98
N GLU A 219 15.51 -18.56 -24.89
CA GLU A 219 16.54 -19.46 -24.33
C GLU A 219 16.06 -20.83 -23.79
N ASP A 220 14.80 -21.01 -23.32
CA ASP A 220 14.29 -22.33 -22.89
C ASP A 220 12.90 -22.70 -23.45
N GLN A 221 12.32 -23.79 -22.95
CA GLN A 221 11.04 -24.36 -23.35
C GLN A 221 9.86 -23.48 -22.92
N ASN A 222 8.91 -23.31 -23.84
CA ASN A 222 7.58 -22.76 -23.58
C ASN A 222 6.55 -23.87 -23.69
N ILE A 223 5.65 -23.93 -22.73
CA ILE A 223 4.42 -24.72 -22.86
C ILE A 223 3.27 -23.73 -22.99
N LEU A 224 2.57 -23.82 -24.12
CA LEU A 224 1.38 -23.03 -24.42
C LEU A 224 0.22 -23.98 -24.66
N TRP A 225 -0.82 -23.89 -23.82
CA TRP A 225 -1.98 -24.77 -23.89
C TRP A 225 -3.26 -24.01 -23.54
N GLY A 226 -4.32 -24.28 -24.28
CA GLY A 226 -5.63 -23.70 -24.03
C GLY A 226 -6.74 -24.60 -24.57
N THR A 227 -7.87 -24.58 -23.88
CA THR A 227 -9.12 -25.24 -24.31
C THR A 227 -10.23 -24.21 -24.34
N SER A 228 -11.04 -24.21 -25.40
CA SER A 228 -12.30 -23.46 -25.46
C SER A 228 -13.49 -24.40 -25.31
N PHE A 229 -14.55 -23.89 -24.67
CA PHE A 229 -15.86 -24.52 -24.70
C PHE A 229 -16.76 -23.74 -25.66
N ALA A 230 -17.10 -24.36 -26.81
CA ALA A 230 -17.93 -23.86 -27.92
C ALA A 230 -17.19 -23.31 -29.16
N GLU A 231 -17.96 -23.12 -30.24
CA GLU A 231 -17.63 -22.94 -31.68
C GLU A 231 -16.69 -21.76 -32.05
N ASP A 232 -15.92 -21.27 -31.09
CA ASP A 232 -15.06 -20.10 -31.23
C ASP A 232 -13.66 -20.44 -31.75
N ALA A 233 -13.05 -19.49 -32.45
CA ALA A 233 -11.69 -19.61 -32.95
C ALA A 233 -10.66 -19.42 -31.82
N ASN A 234 -9.77 -20.40 -31.65
CA ASN A 234 -8.57 -20.27 -30.82
C ASN A 234 -7.35 -20.02 -31.70
N VAL A 235 -6.53 -19.04 -31.33
CA VAL A 235 -5.20 -18.84 -31.89
C VAL A 235 -4.17 -19.11 -30.80
N VAL A 236 -3.45 -20.22 -30.95
CA VAL A 236 -2.31 -20.56 -30.10
C VAL A 236 -1.05 -20.39 -30.94
N TRP A 237 -0.18 -19.46 -30.56
CA TRP A 237 1.07 -19.22 -31.29
C TRP A 237 2.25 -19.06 -30.35
N GLY A 238 3.33 -19.77 -30.66
CA GLY A 238 4.57 -19.70 -29.91
C GLY A 238 5.78 -19.83 -30.83
N THR A 239 6.86 -19.15 -30.46
CA THR A 239 8.18 -19.35 -31.06
C THR A 239 9.18 -19.73 -29.98
N GLY A 240 10.08 -20.65 -30.31
CA GLY A 240 11.19 -21.06 -29.46
C GLY A 240 12.50 -20.97 -30.22
N ALA A 241 13.57 -20.52 -29.56
CA ALA A 241 14.93 -20.71 -30.06
C ALA A 241 15.28 -22.20 -30.01
N SER A 242 15.77 -22.75 -31.12
CA SER A 242 15.76 -24.19 -31.42
C SER A 242 16.61 -25.09 -30.51
N SER A 243 16.04 -26.23 -30.10
CA SER A 243 16.61 -27.55 -30.44
C SER A 243 15.50 -28.61 -30.55
N THR A 244 15.19 -29.00 -31.79
CA THR A 244 14.45 -30.20 -32.24
C THR A 244 13.03 -30.47 -31.71
N SER A 245 12.08 -30.46 -32.66
CA SER A 245 10.78 -31.14 -32.67
C SER A 245 9.71 -30.63 -31.70
N GLY A 246 8.88 -29.69 -32.15
CA GLY A 246 7.60 -29.37 -31.54
C GLY A 246 6.53 -29.22 -32.61
N SER A 247 5.63 -30.21 -32.72
CA SER A 247 4.40 -30.10 -33.51
C SER A 247 3.41 -29.20 -32.79
N VAL A 248 2.87 -28.22 -33.52
CA VAL A 248 1.69 -27.46 -33.12
C VAL A 248 0.49 -28.39 -33.27
N PHE A 249 -0.22 -28.68 -32.18
CA PHE A 249 -1.56 -29.25 -32.20
C PHE A 249 -2.56 -28.17 -31.80
#